data_AF-A0A920Q1R9-F1
#
_entry.id   AF-A0A920Q1R9-F1
#
_cell.length_a   1.000
_cell.length_b   1.000
_cell.length_c   1.000
_cell.angle_alpha   90.00
_cell.angle_beta   90.00
_cell.angle_gamma   90.00
#
_symmetry.space_group_name_H-M   'P 1'
#
loop_
_entity.id
_entity.type
_entity.pdbx_description
1 polymer ?
#
loop_
_entity_poly.entity_id
_entity_poly.type
_entity_poly.pdbx_seq_one_letter_code
_entity_poly.pdbx_strand_id
1 'polypeptide(L)'
;MDALDVVLLVVGGLFAGCVNTIAGGGSLLTVPLLVLVGVPGDVANGTNRLGILTSNVSAAEEFRRQGVAGLSRVVPVLVPVVVGALVGSVLISRVDAGSFERVFGVLMVPLATAVVTATADP
;
A
#
# COMPACT_ATOMS: atom_id res chain seq x y z
N MET A 1 -8.17 19.62 -7.92
CA MET A 1 -8.70 19.14 -6.63
C MET A 1 -9.75 20.10 -6.17
N ASP A 2 -11.01 19.69 -6.31
CA ASP A 2 -12.15 20.40 -5.74
C ASP A 2 -12.49 19.84 -4.35
N ALA A 3 -13.54 20.37 -3.72
CA ALA A 3 -13.92 19.94 -2.37
C ALA A 3 -14.40 18.49 -2.33
N LEU A 4 -14.95 17.97 -3.44
CA LEU A 4 -15.43 16.60 -3.54
C LEU A 4 -14.24 15.63 -3.55
N ASP A 5 -13.21 15.92 -4.35
CA ASP A 5 -11.97 15.13 -4.38
C ASP A 5 -11.38 14.97 -2.97
N VAL A 6 -11.32 16.06 -2.19
CA VAL A 6 -10.78 16.04 -0.82
C VAL A 6 -11.64 15.16 0.09
N VAL A 7 -12.96 15.33 0.06
CA VAL A 7 -13.87 14.52 0.88
C VAL A 7 -13.74 13.03 0.52
N LEU A 8 -13.68 12.72 -0.77
CA LEU A 8 -13.50 11.36 -1.28
C LEU A 8 -12.17 10.75 -0.80
N LEU A 9 -11.07 11.49 -0.89
CA LEU A 9 -9.77 11.02 -0.43
C LEU A 9 -9.71 10.83 1.09
N VAL A 10 -10.32 11.73 1.86
CA VAL A 10 -10.32 11.63 3.33
C VAL A 10 -11.16 10.44 3.78
N VAL A 11 -12.40 10.33 3.32
CA VAL A 11 -13.31 9.24 3.71
C VAL A 11 -12.81 7.91 3.17
N GLY A 12 -12.44 7.87 1.88
CA GLY A 12 -11.90 6.68 1.24
C GLY A 12 -10.56 6.24 1.84
N GLY A 13 -9.69 7.18 2.19
CA GLY A 13 -8.42 6.91 2.86
C GLY A 13 -8.59 6.35 4.27
N LEU A 14 -9.53 6.89 5.05
CA LEU A 14 -9.89 6.34 6.36
C LEU A 14 -10.40 4.90 6.26
N PHE A 15 -11.34 4.66 5.34
CA PHE A 15 -11.87 3.32 5.10
C PHE A 15 -10.78 2.34 4.62
N ALA A 16 -9.93 2.78 3.70
CA ALA A 16 -8.80 1.98 3.21
C ALA A 16 -7.79 1.67 4.33
N GLY A 17 -7.60 2.59 5.29
CA GLY A 17 -6.82 2.35 6.50
C GLY A 17 -7.40 1.21 7.34
N CYS A 18 -8.71 1.21 7.59
CA CYS A 18 -9.38 0.11 8.29
C CYS A 18 -9.21 -1.23 7.55
N VAL A 19 -9.40 -1.24 6.22
CA VAL A 19 -9.18 -2.44 5.39
C VAL A 19 -7.73 -2.89 5.45
N ASN A 20 -6.77 -1.97 5.48
CA ASN A 20 -5.35 -2.30 5.60
C ASN A 20 -5.06 -3.03 6.92
N THR A 21 -5.68 -2.62 8.02
CA THR A 21 -5.50 -3.28 9.32
C THR A 21 -6.16 -4.66 9.37
N ILE A 22 -7.33 -4.84 8.77
CA ILE A 22 -8.09 -6.11 8.81
C ILE A 22 -7.51 -7.13 7.82
N ALA A 23 -7.23 -6.70 6.59
CA ALA A 23 -6.96 -7.57 5.45
C ALA A 23 -5.59 -7.37 4.78
N GLY A 24 -4.84 -6.32 5.17
CA GLY A 24 -3.56 -5.97 4.54
C GLY A 24 -3.66 -5.40 3.11
N GLY A 25 -4.88 -5.17 2.62
CA GLY A 25 -5.16 -4.83 1.22
C GLY A 25 -5.44 -3.35 0.94
N GLY A 26 -5.21 -2.42 1.87
CA GLY A 26 -5.66 -1.01 1.74
C GLY A 26 -5.15 -0.28 0.48
N SER A 27 -4.02 -0.72 -0.07
CA SER A 27 -3.46 -0.21 -1.34
C SER A 27 -4.38 -0.40 -2.54
N LEU A 28 -5.22 -1.45 -2.50
CA LEU A 28 -6.21 -1.75 -3.53
C LEU A 28 -7.28 -0.65 -3.64
N LEU A 29 -7.41 0.18 -2.60
CA LEU A 29 -8.35 1.29 -2.52
C LEU A 29 -7.63 2.64 -2.65
N THR A 30 -6.57 2.89 -1.89
CA THR A 30 -5.90 4.21 -1.86
C THR A 30 -5.28 4.61 -3.19
N VAL A 31 -4.64 3.67 -3.91
CA VAL A 31 -3.98 3.99 -5.19
C VAL A 31 -5.01 4.34 -6.28
N PRO A 32 -6.08 3.54 -6.52
CA PRO A 32 -7.13 3.93 -7.44
C PRO A 32 -7.83 5.23 -7.05
N LEU A 33 -8.07 5.49 -5.75
CA LEU A 33 -8.69 6.75 -5.30
C LEU A 33 -7.84 7.98 -5.66
N LEU A 34 -6.52 7.89 -5.52
CA LEU A 34 -5.61 8.97 -5.94
C LEU A 34 -5.57 9.14 -7.46
N VAL A 35 -5.57 8.04 -8.21
CA VAL A 35 -5.62 8.07 -9.68
C VAL A 35 -6.93 8.66 -10.19
N LEU A 36 -8.06 8.36 -9.53
CA LEU A 36 -9.39 8.89 -9.88
C LEU A 36 -9.44 10.42 -9.80
N VAL A 37 -8.73 11.02 -8.85
CA VAL A 37 -8.65 12.49 -8.70
C VAL A 37 -7.51 13.12 -9.53
N GLY A 38 -6.91 12.34 -10.45
CA GLY A 38 -5.95 12.81 -11.43
C GLY A 38 -4.48 12.74 -11.01
N VAL A 39 -4.14 12.04 -9.93
CA VAL A 39 -2.73 11.81 -9.57
C VAL A 39 -2.15 10.70 -10.47
N PRO A 40 -0.98 10.91 -11.12
CA PRO A 40 -0.32 9.87 -11.90
C PRO A 40 -0.11 8.58 -11.09
N GLY A 41 -0.30 7.41 -11.71
CA GLY A 41 -0.29 6.13 -10.99
C GLY A 41 0.98 5.84 -10.20
N ASP A 42 2.15 6.22 -10.72
CA ASP A 42 3.44 6.07 -10.06
C ASP A 42 3.55 6.95 -8.81
N VAL A 43 3.12 8.22 -8.91
CA VAL A 43 3.05 9.17 -7.80
C VAL A 43 2.03 8.68 -6.76
N ALA A 44 0.84 8.25 -7.20
CA ALA A 44 -0.20 7.71 -6.34
C ALA A 44 0.28 6.49 -5.53
N ASN A 45 0.96 5.56 -6.19
CA ASN A 45 1.56 4.41 -5.52
C ASN A 45 2.68 4.83 -4.56
N GLY A 46 3.53 5.80 -4.93
CA GLY A 46 4.55 6.37 -4.05
C GLY A 46 3.95 6.98 -2.78
N THR A 47 2.94 7.83 -2.92
CA THR A 47 2.19 8.45 -1.80
C THR A 47 1.61 7.40 -0.87
N ASN A 48 1.00 6.35 -1.43
CA ASN A 48 0.46 5.24 -0.65
C ASN A 48 1.52 4.52 0.21
N ARG A 49 2.78 4.41 -0.23
CA ARG A 49 3.85 3.78 0.57
C ARG A 49 4.16 4.54 1.85
N LEU A 50 4.02 5.86 1.85
CA LEU A 50 4.18 6.64 3.08
C LEU A 50 3.08 6.31 4.10
N GLY A 51 1.84 6.18 3.65
CA GLY A 51 0.71 5.77 4.51
C GLY A 51 0.91 4.36 5.10
N ILE A 52 1.35 3.41 4.28
CA ILE A 52 1.68 2.04 4.74
C ILE A 52 2.82 2.07 5.75
N LEU A 53 3.85 2.88 5.53
CA LEU A 53 4.96 3.01 6.46
C LEU A 53 4.45 3.48 7.83
N THR A 54 3.63 4.52 7.87
CA THR A 54 3.02 5.01 9.12
C THR A 54 2.18 3.93 9.79
N SER A 55 1.32 3.23 9.03
CA SER A 55 0.51 2.12 9.55
C SER A 55 1.36 0.98 10.12
N ASN A 56 2.46 0.63 9.44
CA ASN A 56 3.36 -0.44 9.88
C ASN A 56 4.14 -0.04 11.14
N VAL A 57 4.53 1.23 11.28
CA VAL A 57 5.16 1.72 12.52
C VAL A 57 4.19 1.61 13.69
N SER A 58 2.93 2.02 13.50
CA SER A 58 1.89 1.88 14.52
C SER A 58 1.64 0.41 14.89
N ALA A 59 1.53 -0.48 13.91
CA ALA A 59 1.34 -1.92 14.15
C ALA A 59 2.55 -2.56 14.86
N ALA A 60 3.77 -2.19 14.46
CA ALA A 60 5.00 -2.68 15.08
C ALA A 60 5.13 -2.22 16.54
N GLU A 61 4.73 -0.99 16.84
CA GLU A 61 4.72 -0.48 18.22
C GLU A 61 3.68 -1.21 19.07
N GLU A 62 2.49 -1.48 18.54
CA GLU A 62 1.46 -2.24 19.26
C GLU A 62 1.90 -3.68 19.54
N PHE A 63 2.47 -4.38 18.55
CA PHE A 63 3.02 -5.72 18.77
C PHE A 63 4.14 -5.73 19.81
N ARG A 64 4.98 -4.70 19.83
CA ARG A 64 6.01 -4.54 20.86
C ARG A 64 5.39 -4.40 22.26
N ARG A 65 4.33 -3.60 22.40
CA ARG A 65 3.59 -3.41 23.68
C ARG A 65 2.93 -4.70 24.16
N GLN A 66 2.51 -5.56 23.24
CA GLN A 66 1.97 -6.89 23.53
C GLN A 66 3.06 -7.94 23.83
N GLY A 67 4.34 -7.55 23.91
CA GLY A 67 5.45 -8.44 24.27
C GLY A 67 5.98 -9.28 23.11
N VAL A 68 5.56 -9.01 21.87
CA VAL A 68 6.06 -9.73 20.68
C VAL A 68 7.48 -9.25 20.36
N ALA A 69 8.48 -10.05 20.73
CA ALA A 69 9.87 -9.81 20.39
C ALA A 69 10.21 -10.40 19.01
N GLY A 70 10.30 -9.56 17.98
CA GLY A 70 10.56 -9.99 16.59
C GLY A 70 11.78 -9.36 15.92
N LEU A 71 12.37 -8.30 16.49
CA LEU A 71 13.40 -7.49 15.82
C LEU A 71 14.62 -8.30 15.38
N SER A 72 15.08 -9.27 16.18
CA SER A 72 16.22 -10.13 15.84
C SER A 72 15.98 -10.99 14.61
N ARG A 73 14.72 -11.34 14.29
CA ARG A 73 14.35 -12.10 13.09
C ARG A 73 14.24 -11.22 11.84
N VAL A 74 14.08 -9.91 12.00
CA VAL A 74 13.99 -8.95 10.88
C VAL A 74 15.36 -8.57 10.34
N VAL A 75 16.39 -8.52 11.20
CA VAL A 75 17.76 -8.10 10.80
C VAL A 75 18.32 -8.91 9.62
N PRO A 76 18.23 -10.26 9.56
CA PRO A 76 18.78 -11.03 8.45
C PRO A 76 18.14 -10.73 7.08
N VAL A 77 16.87 -10.30 7.07
CA VAL A 77 16.14 -9.99 5.84
C VAL A 77 16.18 -8.50 5.47
N LEU A 78 16.75 -7.65 6.34
CA LEU A 78 16.77 -6.21 6.12
C LEU A 78 17.55 -5.83 4.85
N VAL A 79 18.71 -6.46 4.65
CA VAL A 79 19.59 -6.19 3.50
C VAL A 79 18.89 -6.52 2.18
N PRO A 80 18.37 -7.75 1.93
CA PRO A 80 17.70 -8.05 0.67
C PRO A 80 16.43 -7.21 0.47
N VAL A 81 15.69 -6.86 1.53
CA VAL A 81 14.51 -5.98 1.43
C VAL A 81 14.90 -4.58 0.98
N VAL A 82 15.92 -3.97 1.59
CA VAL A 82 16.37 -2.62 1.24
C VAL A 82 16.91 -2.59 -0.19
N VAL A 83 17.75 -3.56 -0.56
CA VAL A 83 18.30 -3.66 -1.92
C VAL A 83 17.17 -3.84 -2.94
N GLY A 84 16.23 -4.75 -2.68
CA GLY A 84 15.08 -4.98 -3.56
C GLY A 84 14.19 -3.75 -3.72
N ALA A 85 13.90 -3.04 -2.62
CA ALA A 85 13.11 -1.82 -2.64
C ALA A 85 13.80 -0.70 -3.43
N LEU A 86 15.10 -0.50 -3.25
CA LEU A 86 15.87 0.49 -4.00
C LEU A 86 15.90 0.18 -5.49
N VAL A 87 16.23 -1.07 -5.85
CA VAL A 87 16.27 -1.51 -7.25
C VAL A 87 14.89 -1.36 -7.90
N GLY A 88 13.83 -1.85 -7.23
CA GLY A 88 12.47 -1.74 -7.72
C GLY A 88 12.01 -0.29 -7.89
N SER A 89 12.30 0.59 -6.92
CA SER A 89 11.95 2.01 -6.99
C SER A 89 12.66 2.75 -8.13
N VAL A 90 13.92 2.40 -8.43
CA VAL A 90 14.66 3.00 -9.55
C VAL A 90 14.20 2.47 -10.90
N LEU A 91 13.82 1.19 -10.97
CA LEU A 91 13.29 0.61 -12.20
C LEU A 91 11.93 1.21 -12.53
N ILE A 92 11.03 1.30 -11.55
CA ILE A 92 9.67 1.79 -11.77
C ILE A 92 9.63 3.28 -12.12
N SER A 93 10.56 4.09 -11.62
CA SER A 93 10.64 5.52 -11.96
C SER A 93 11.07 5.81 -13.40
N ARG A 94 11.48 4.77 -14.15
CA ARG A 94 11.81 4.85 -15.58
C ARG A 94 10.67 4.35 -16.48
N VAL A 95 9.57 3.90 -15.89
CA VAL A 95 8.37 3.44 -16.61
C VAL A 95 7.42 4.61 -16.77
N ASP A 96 6.83 4.79 -17.95
CA ASP A 96 5.81 5.81 -18.17
C ASP A 96 4.51 5.51 -17.40
N ALA A 97 3.76 6.55 -17.05
CA ALA A 97 2.54 6.41 -16.25
C ALA A 97 1.51 5.44 -16.86
N GLY A 98 1.34 5.45 -18.18
CA GLY A 98 0.38 4.57 -18.85
C GLY A 98 0.78 3.09 -18.77
N SER A 99 2.06 2.79 -18.93
CA SER A 99 2.60 1.43 -18.73
C SER A 99 2.52 1.01 -17.27
N PHE A 100 2.82 1.90 -16.33
CA PHE A 100 2.67 1.65 -14.89
C PHE A 100 1.22 1.29 -14.56
N GLU A 101 0.25 2.09 -14.99
CA GLU A 101 -1.16 1.90 -14.71
C GLU A 101 -1.69 0.58 -15.26
N ARG A 102 -1.29 0.18 -16.47
CA ARG A 102 -1.67 -1.12 -17.04
C ARG A 102 -1.10 -2.28 -16.22
N VAL A 103 0.20 -2.25 -15.93
CA VAL A 103 0.85 -3.32 -15.17
C VAL A 103 0.27 -3.40 -13.75
N PHE A 104 0.13 -2.25 -13.08
CA PHE A 104 -0.45 -2.14 -11.76
C PHE A 104 -1.88 -2.68 -11.73
N GLY A 105 -2.73 -2.28 -12.67
CA GLY A 105 -4.11 -2.76 -12.79
C GLY A 105 -4.19 -4.28 -12.98
N VAL A 106 -3.40 -4.83 -13.92
CA VAL A 106 -3.36 -6.28 -14.17
C VAL A 106 -2.91 -7.06 -12.94
N LEU A 107 -1.95 -6.55 -12.17
CA LEU A 107 -1.48 -7.18 -10.93
C LEU A 107 -2.46 -7.02 -9.76
N MET A 108 -3.18 -5.90 -9.68
CA MET A 108 -4.11 -5.63 -8.60
C MET A 108 -5.40 -6.46 -8.70
N VAL A 109 -5.89 -6.79 -9.89
CA VAL A 109 -7.11 -7.61 -10.05
C VAL A 109 -7.02 -8.97 -9.33
N PRO A 110 -6.01 -9.83 -9.59
CA PRO A 110 -5.89 -11.10 -8.90
C PRO A 110 -5.61 -10.92 -7.40
N LEU A 111 -4.87 -9.87 -7.02
CA LEU A 111 -4.61 -9.57 -5.61
C LEU A 111 -5.90 -9.15 -4.87
N ALA A 112 -6.74 -8.33 -5.51
CA ALA A 112 -8.04 -7.95 -5.00
C ALA A 112 -8.92 -9.18 -4.78
N THR A 113 -8.97 -10.07 -5.77
CA THR A 113 -9.74 -11.31 -5.63
C THR A 113 -9.22 -12.17 -4.49
N ALA A 114 -7.88 -12.32 -4.37
CA ALA A 114 -7.28 -13.12 -3.31
C ALA A 114 -7.57 -12.56 -1.91
N VAL A 115 -7.47 -11.24 -1.73
CA VAL A 115 -7.78 -10.57 -0.45
C VAL A 115 -9.25 -10.74 -0.09
N VAL A 116 -10.17 -10.56 -1.05
CA VAL A 116 -11.61 -10.74 -0.83
C VAL A 116 -11.93 -12.19 -0.48
N THR A 117 -11.32 -13.17 -1.16
CA THR A 117 -11.57 -14.59 -0.84
C THR A 117 -10.95 -15.02 0.48
N ALA A 118 -9.75 -14.53 0.81
CA ALA A 118 -9.07 -14.89 2.06
C ALA A 118 -9.73 -14.30 3.31
N THR A 119 -10.42 -13.16 3.15
CA THR A 119 -11.21 -12.55 4.24
C THR A 119 -12.64 -13.10 4.34
N ALA A 120 -13.07 -13.94 3.39
CA ALA A 120 -14.39 -14.56 3.37
C ALA A 120 -14.41 -15.97 4.00
N ASP A 121 -13.26 -16.51 4.40
CA ASP A 121 -13.17 -17.78 5.14
C ASP A 121 -13.40 -17.51 6.65
N PRO A 122 -14.46 -18.07 7.26
CA PRO A 122 -14.93 -17.70 8.60
C PRO A 122 -14.05 -18.16 9.78
#